data_AF-A0A6G3UAL3-F1
#
_entry.id   AF-A0A6G3UAL3-F1
#
_cell.length_a   1.000
_cell.length_b   1.000
_cell.length_c   1.000
_cell.angle_alpha   90.00
_cell.angle_beta   90.00
_cell.angle_gamma   90.00
#
_symmetry.space_group_name_H-M   'P 1'
#
loop_
_entity.id
_entity.type
_entity.pdbx_description
1 polymer ?
#
loop_
_entity_poly.entity_id
_entity_poly.type
_entity_poly.pdbx_seq_one_letter_code
_entity_poly.pdbx_strand_id
1 'polypeptide(L)'
;MGRMPVFRWVVVLGLLLVTVSFGVWWATPGFPELKQVDLTVLREEPDGTCEVRWSDPFASGTREGSYLCDPERDPVLKAPAYRPGTDLAWDTGFVVAEGPDRGELYSLEQDDGSRATVVSDVLVTAGVLLTLVGAMGGTVRSATRTSGVRAGVLHRAERDVLRRAERLREAAEQVSGDHERAVRAVRDAWEPLHREAVRERL
;
A
#
# COMPACT_ATOMS: atom_id res chain seq x y z
N MET A 1 -12.97 10.90 25.73
CA MET A 1 -12.30 9.85 24.94
C MET A 1 -11.66 10.50 23.71
N GLY A 2 -10.33 10.59 23.66
CA GLY A 2 -9.61 11.27 22.58
C GLY A 2 -9.85 10.59 21.22
N ARG A 3 -9.95 11.37 20.14
CA ARG A 3 -10.02 10.83 18.77
C ARG A 3 -8.74 10.05 18.49
N MET A 4 -8.80 8.72 18.62
CA MET A 4 -7.67 7.87 18.28
C MET A 4 -7.33 8.03 16.79
N PRO A 5 -6.05 8.18 16.41
CA PRO A 5 -5.64 8.31 15.02
C PRO A 5 -5.62 6.91 14.38
N VAL A 6 -6.81 6.32 14.19
CA VAL A 6 -7.02 4.94 13.69
C VAL A 6 -6.21 4.70 12.41
N PHE A 7 -6.31 5.59 11.42
CA PHE A 7 -5.57 5.46 10.17
C PHE A 7 -4.05 5.48 10.32
N ARG A 8 -3.53 6.24 11.31
CA ARG A 8 -2.08 6.25 11.60
C ARG A 8 -1.63 4.90 12.14
N TRP A 9 -2.43 4.30 13.02
CA TRP A 9 -2.13 2.98 13.58
C TRP A 9 -2.27 1.86 12.54
N VAL A 10 -3.21 1.98 11.60
CA VAL A 10 -3.33 1.05 10.46
C VAL A 10 -2.07 1.09 9.58
N VAL A 11 -1.53 2.27 9.28
CA VAL A 11 -0.26 2.41 8.54
C VAL A 11 0.91 1.81 9.31
N VAL A 12 1.01 2.08 10.61
CA VAL A 12 2.09 1.52 11.46
C VAL A 12 2.02 0.00 11.49
N LEU A 13 0.83 -0.58 11.61
CA LEU A 13 0.64 -2.03 11.57
C LEU A 13 1.03 -2.61 10.20
N GLY A 14 0.62 -1.97 9.10
CA GLY A 14 1.00 -2.39 7.75
C GLY A 14 2.51 -2.39 7.55
N LEU A 15 3.19 -1.32 7.96
CA LEU A 15 4.66 -1.22 7.90
C LEU A 15 5.34 -2.29 8.76
N LEU A 16 4.81 -2.55 9.96
CA LEU A 16 5.33 -3.57 10.86
C LEU A 16 5.23 -4.98 10.25
N LEU A 17 4.12 -5.30 9.59
CA LEU A 17 3.97 -6.58 8.90
C LEU A 17 4.97 -6.72 7.73
N VAL A 18 5.17 -5.65 6.96
CA VAL A 18 6.15 -5.65 5.86
C VAL A 18 7.58 -5.83 6.39
N THR A 19 7.97 -5.11 7.45
CA THR A 19 9.32 -5.25 8.02
C THR A 19 9.54 -6.62 8.65
N VAL A 20 8.53 -7.20 9.30
CA VAL A 20 8.60 -8.58 9.81
C VAL A 20 8.78 -9.57 8.66
N SER A 21 8.02 -9.43 7.57
CA SER A 21 8.16 -10.30 6.39
C SER A 21 9.56 -10.22 5.79
N PHE A 22 10.09 -9.01 5.68
CA PHE A 22 11.45 -8.78 5.19
C PHE A 22 12.50 -9.42 6.11
N GLY A 23 12.31 -9.34 7.42
CA GLY A 23 13.16 -10.03 8.39
C GLY A 23 13.12 -11.56 8.24
N VAL A 24 11.93 -12.12 8.00
CA VAL A 24 11.77 -13.57 7.73
C VAL A 24 12.44 -13.96 6.41
N TRP A 25 12.30 -13.16 5.36
CA TRP A 25 12.98 -13.39 4.08
C TRP A 25 14.50 -13.33 4.20
N TRP A 26 15.03 -12.41 5.02
CA TRP A 26 16.48 -12.32 5.25
C TRP A 26 17.03 -13.46 6.11
N ALA A 27 16.20 -13.98 7.02
CA ALA A 27 16.56 -15.06 7.94
C ALA A 27 16.30 -16.45 7.34
N THR A 28 15.52 -16.54 6.27
CA THR A 28 15.40 -17.79 5.51
C THR A 28 16.70 -17.95 4.74
N PRO A 29 17.43 -19.07 4.93
CA PRO A 29 18.57 -19.36 4.09
C PRO A 29 18.11 -19.34 2.63
N GLY A 30 18.95 -18.84 1.73
CA GLY A 30 18.71 -19.00 0.29
C GLY A 30 18.56 -20.49 -0.08
N PHE A 31 18.27 -20.78 -1.36
CA PHE A 31 18.20 -22.17 -1.84
C PHE A 31 19.31 -23.00 -1.19
N PRO A 32 18.95 -24.10 -0.49
CA PRO A 32 19.96 -24.89 0.21
C PRO A 32 21.05 -25.29 -0.80
N GLU A 33 22.29 -25.43 -0.36
CA GLU A 33 23.28 -25.96 -1.28
C GLU A 33 22.82 -27.35 -1.75
N LEU A 34 22.66 -27.50 -3.06
CA LEU A 34 22.16 -28.71 -3.69
C LEU A 34 23.32 -29.46 -4.34
N LYS A 35 23.31 -30.79 -4.22
CA LYS A 35 24.23 -31.66 -4.94
C LYS A 35 23.45 -32.55 -5.89
N GLN A 36 23.82 -32.53 -7.17
CA GLN A 36 23.23 -33.41 -8.17
C GLN A 36 23.66 -34.85 -7.92
N VAL A 37 22.73 -35.79 -8.04
CA VAL A 37 22.94 -37.23 -7.89
C VAL A 37 22.20 -38.00 -8.99
N ASP A 38 22.73 -39.17 -9.32
CA ASP A 38 22.09 -40.10 -10.25
C ASP A 38 20.99 -40.89 -9.53
N LEU A 39 19.82 -40.96 -10.15
CA LEU A 39 18.65 -41.68 -9.67
C LEU A 39 18.45 -42.94 -10.52
N THR A 40 18.28 -44.08 -9.87
CA THR A 40 17.78 -45.29 -10.52
C THR A 40 16.29 -45.38 -10.27
N VAL A 41 15.49 -45.26 -11.33
CA VAL A 41 14.04 -45.38 -11.24
C VAL A 41 13.69 -46.86 -11.18
N LEU A 42 13.01 -47.24 -10.09
CA LEU A 42 12.55 -48.60 -9.81
C LEU A 42 11.16 -48.84 -10.37
N ARG A 43 10.31 -47.81 -10.32
CA ARG A 43 8.95 -47.82 -10.84
C ARG A 43 8.57 -46.40 -11.25
N GLU A 44 7.82 -46.29 -12.35
CA GLU A 44 7.25 -45.03 -12.85
C GLU A 44 5.74 -45.24 -13.01
N GLU A 45 4.96 -44.43 -12.32
CA GLU A 45 3.51 -44.38 -12.43
C GLU A 45 3.08 -43.53 -13.65
N PRO A 46 1.86 -43.75 -14.19
CA PRO A 46 1.38 -43.00 -15.36
C PRO A 46 1.20 -41.48 -15.13
N ASP A 47 1.17 -41.04 -13.88
CA ASP A 47 1.08 -39.64 -13.49
C ASP A 47 2.45 -38.93 -13.40
N GLY A 48 3.54 -39.65 -13.67
CA GLY A 48 4.91 -39.14 -13.60
C GLY A 48 5.58 -39.32 -12.24
N THR A 49 4.86 -39.84 -11.24
CA THR A 49 5.46 -40.22 -9.95
C THR A 49 6.41 -41.39 -10.16
N CYS A 50 7.54 -41.36 -9.49
CA CYS A 50 8.58 -42.37 -9.58
C CYS A 50 9.06 -42.80 -8.20
N GLU A 51 9.27 -44.11 -8.04
CA GLU A 51 10.03 -44.66 -6.93
C GLU A 51 11.49 -44.76 -7.37
N VAL A 52 12.38 -44.01 -6.71
CA VAL A 52 13.79 -43.89 -7.09
C VAL A 52 14.72 -44.39 -6.01
N ARG A 53 15.87 -44.90 -6.42
CA ARG A 53 17.00 -45.25 -5.55
C ARG A 53 18.21 -44.40 -5.91
N TRP A 54 18.87 -43.82 -4.92
CA TRP A 54 20.10 -43.05 -5.11
C TRP A 54 21.17 -43.44 -4.10
N SER A 55 22.44 -43.16 -4.43
CA SER A 55 23.53 -43.26 -3.46
C SER A 55 23.60 -41.96 -2.67
N ASP A 56 23.56 -42.04 -1.34
CA ASP A 56 23.76 -40.87 -0.49
C ASP A 56 25.22 -40.39 -0.64
N PRO A 57 25.47 -39.15 -1.10
CA PRO A 57 26.84 -38.66 -1.28
C PRO A 57 27.49 -38.25 0.05
N PHE A 58 26.75 -38.19 1.16
CA PHE A 58 27.19 -37.76 2.47
C PHE A 58 27.22 -38.89 3.51
N ALA A 59 26.52 -40.00 3.27
CA ALA A 59 26.56 -41.20 4.09
C ALA A 59 26.92 -42.44 3.26
N SER A 60 27.42 -43.49 3.91
CA SER A 60 27.63 -44.77 3.23
C SER A 60 26.30 -45.51 3.10
N GLY A 61 25.71 -45.52 1.90
CA GLY A 61 24.52 -46.33 1.61
C GLY A 61 23.70 -45.82 0.42
N THR A 62 22.73 -46.63 0.01
CA THR A 62 21.68 -46.21 -0.93
C THR A 62 20.40 -45.90 -0.17
N ARG A 63 19.67 -44.90 -0.63
CA ARG A 63 18.35 -44.53 -0.14
C ARG A 63 17.31 -44.72 -1.23
N GLU A 64 16.06 -44.86 -0.83
CA GLU A 64 14.90 -44.95 -1.71
C GLU A 64 13.85 -43.93 -1.29
N GLY A 65 13.06 -43.46 -2.25
CA GLY A 65 12.07 -42.42 -2.02
C GLY A 65 11.24 -42.12 -3.25
N SER A 66 10.16 -41.36 -3.06
CA SER A 66 9.32 -40.86 -4.14
C SER A 66 9.94 -39.61 -4.76
N TYR A 67 9.92 -39.54 -6.09
CA TYR A 67 10.37 -38.39 -6.88
C TYR A 67 9.42 -38.17 -8.06
N LEU A 68 9.38 -36.96 -8.61
CA LEU A 68 8.69 -36.71 -9.86
C LEU A 68 9.71 -36.81 -10.99
N CYS A 69 9.58 -37.82 -11.85
CA CYS A 69 10.49 -37.98 -12.98
C CYS A 69 10.28 -36.87 -14.01
N ASP A 70 11.34 -36.54 -14.76
CA ASP A 70 11.23 -35.62 -15.88
C ASP A 70 10.36 -36.24 -17.01
N PRO A 71 9.20 -35.65 -17.36
CA PRO A 71 8.35 -36.18 -18.42
C PRO A 71 9.04 -36.14 -19.79
N GLU A 72 9.93 -35.16 -20.03
CA GLU A 72 10.68 -34.95 -21.27
C GLU A 72 11.95 -35.79 -21.36
N ARG A 73 12.22 -36.64 -20.35
CA ARG A 73 13.35 -37.55 -20.32
C ARG A 73 13.46 -38.39 -21.61
N ASP A 74 14.67 -38.45 -22.15
CA ASP A 74 14.97 -39.20 -23.37
C ASP A 74 14.46 -40.66 -23.26
N PRO A 75 13.75 -41.18 -24.27
CA PRO A 75 13.27 -42.56 -24.28
C PRO A 75 14.35 -43.61 -23.99
N VAL A 76 15.63 -43.35 -24.30
CA VAL A 76 16.74 -44.27 -24.00
C VAL A 76 17.00 -44.41 -22.50
N LEU A 77 16.62 -43.42 -21.70
CA LEU A 77 16.79 -43.43 -20.24
C LEU A 77 15.58 -44.04 -19.52
N LYS A 78 14.49 -44.31 -20.24
CA LYS A 78 13.29 -44.97 -19.72
C LYS A 78 13.41 -46.49 -19.78
N ALA A 79 12.63 -47.19 -18.96
CA ALA A 79 12.57 -48.64 -19.00
C ALA A 79 11.80 -49.08 -20.26
N PRO A 80 12.21 -50.17 -20.93
CA PRO A 80 13.35 -51.04 -20.62
C PRO A 80 14.65 -50.63 -21.33
N ALA A 81 14.67 -49.48 -22.03
CA ALA A 81 15.76 -49.10 -22.93
C ALA A 81 17.07 -48.79 -22.18
N TYR A 82 17.00 -48.18 -21.00
CA TYR A 82 18.17 -47.80 -20.21
C TYR A 82 19.06 -48.99 -19.84
N ARG A 83 18.43 -50.09 -19.41
CA ARG A 83 19.13 -51.32 -19.06
C ARG A 83 18.34 -52.53 -19.56
N PRO A 84 18.64 -52.98 -20.79
CA PRO A 84 17.93 -54.09 -21.42
C PRO A 84 17.92 -55.34 -20.53
N GLY A 85 16.76 -55.97 -20.41
CA GLY A 85 16.55 -57.12 -19.52
C GLY A 85 16.19 -56.76 -18.07
N THR A 86 15.99 -55.47 -17.77
CA THR A 86 15.46 -54.98 -16.50
C THR A 86 14.37 -53.94 -16.72
N ASP A 87 13.50 -53.75 -15.73
CA ASP A 87 12.47 -52.70 -15.73
C ASP A 87 12.98 -51.38 -15.13
N LEU A 88 14.29 -51.17 -15.13
CA LEU A 88 14.92 -50.00 -14.52
C LEU A 88 15.05 -48.86 -15.53
N ALA A 89 14.87 -47.65 -15.02
CA ALA A 89 15.14 -46.40 -15.73
C ALA A 89 16.18 -45.57 -14.95
N TRP A 90 16.62 -44.46 -15.54
CA TRP A 90 17.58 -43.54 -14.95
C TRP A 90 17.10 -42.11 -15.03
N ASP A 91 17.38 -41.32 -14.00
CA ASP A 91 17.13 -39.88 -13.98
C ASP A 91 18.22 -39.15 -13.20
N THR A 92 18.19 -37.83 -13.18
CA THR A 92 19.00 -37.01 -12.28
C THR A 92 18.12 -36.25 -11.31
N GLY A 93 18.56 -36.16 -10.06
CA GLY A 93 17.91 -35.36 -9.03
C GLY A 93 18.91 -34.56 -8.23
N PHE A 94 18.40 -33.77 -7.30
CA PHE A 94 19.22 -33.03 -6.35
C PHE A 94 18.98 -33.55 -4.94
N VAL A 95 20.02 -33.57 -4.12
CA VAL A 95 19.91 -33.80 -2.68
C VAL A 95 20.39 -32.58 -1.91
N VAL A 96 19.82 -32.37 -0.73
CA VAL A 96 20.22 -31.28 0.16
C VAL A 96 21.63 -31.55 0.69
N ALA A 97 22.54 -30.56 0.58
CA ALA A 97 23.93 -30.69 1.02
C ALA A 97 24.19 -30.19 2.45
N GLU A 98 23.25 -29.45 3.05
CA GLU A 98 23.43 -28.79 4.34
C GLU A 98 22.24 -28.95 5.29
N GLY A 99 22.48 -28.72 6.59
CA GLY A 99 21.44 -28.75 7.60
C GLY A 99 21.00 -30.15 8.03
N PRO A 100 19.86 -30.26 8.74
CA PRO A 100 19.37 -31.52 9.28
C PRO A 100 18.87 -32.50 8.20
N ASP A 101 18.45 -31.99 7.04
CA ASP A 101 17.88 -32.78 5.94
C ASP A 101 18.95 -33.21 4.92
N ARG A 102 20.25 -33.13 5.28
CA ARG A 102 21.36 -33.48 4.40
C ARG A 102 21.22 -34.92 3.87
N GLY A 103 21.29 -35.05 2.54
CA GLY A 103 21.18 -36.33 1.83
C GLY A 103 19.75 -36.73 1.44
N GLU A 104 18.75 -35.98 1.89
CA GLU A 104 17.36 -36.13 1.43
C GLU A 104 17.19 -35.58 0.02
N LEU A 105 16.31 -36.23 -0.75
CA LEU A 105 16.00 -35.86 -2.12
C LEU A 105 15.23 -34.53 -2.13
N TYR A 106 15.73 -33.57 -2.90
CA TYR A 106 15.11 -32.27 -3.10
C TYR A 106 14.27 -32.28 -4.38
N SER A 107 12.99 -31.97 -4.24
CA SER A 107 12.04 -31.82 -5.35
C SER A 107 11.64 -30.36 -5.47
N LEU A 108 11.92 -29.74 -6.62
CA LEU A 108 11.58 -28.34 -6.89
C LEU A 108 10.06 -28.10 -6.96
N GLU A 109 9.28 -29.09 -7.38
CA GLU A 109 7.81 -28.99 -7.44
C GLU A 109 7.14 -29.30 -6.10
N GLN A 110 7.84 -29.99 -5.20
CA GLN A 110 7.36 -30.23 -3.83
C GLN A 110 7.91 -29.19 -2.84
N ASP A 111 8.98 -28.48 -3.18
CA ASP A 111 9.37 -27.24 -2.52
C ASP A 111 8.50 -26.10 -3.06
N ASP A 112 7.22 -26.15 -2.72
CA ASP A 112 6.22 -25.10 -2.92
C ASP A 112 6.50 -23.88 -2.02
N GLY A 113 7.77 -23.48 -1.94
CA GLY A 113 8.32 -22.56 -0.97
C GLY A 113 8.24 -23.15 0.43
N SER A 114 9.35 -23.13 1.15
CA SER A 114 9.34 -23.35 2.61
C SER A 114 8.10 -22.68 3.25
N ARG A 115 7.46 -23.30 4.25
CA ARG A 115 6.30 -22.70 4.96
C ARG A 115 6.53 -21.22 5.35
N ALA A 116 7.79 -20.84 5.57
CA ALA A 116 8.21 -19.48 5.83
C ALA A 116 8.04 -18.54 4.62
N THR A 117 8.30 -19.00 3.39
CA THR A 117 8.10 -18.27 2.13
C THR A 117 6.62 -17.97 1.90
N VAL A 118 5.73 -18.96 2.05
CA VAL A 118 4.27 -18.76 1.91
C VAL A 118 3.73 -17.79 2.97
N VAL A 119 4.18 -17.95 4.23
CA VAL A 119 3.79 -17.04 5.32
C VAL A 119 4.32 -15.62 5.07
N SER A 120 5.53 -15.49 4.56
CA SER A 120 6.12 -14.19 4.18
C SER A 120 5.32 -13.50 3.08
N ASP A 121 4.93 -14.22 2.03
CA ASP A 121 4.17 -13.66 0.91
C ASP A 121 2.78 -13.15 1.34
N VAL A 122 2.09 -13.91 2.21
CA VAL A 122 0.82 -13.50 2.81
C VAL A 122 0.99 -12.25 3.69
N LEU A 123 2.05 -12.19 4.51
CA LEU A 123 2.32 -11.06 5.38
C LEU A 123 2.68 -9.79 4.60
N VAL A 124 3.45 -9.90 3.52
CA VAL A 124 3.76 -8.77 2.61
C VAL A 124 2.48 -8.27 1.97
N THR A 125 1.69 -9.16 1.38
CA THR A 125 0.45 -8.80 0.69
C THR A 125 -0.53 -8.11 1.63
N ALA A 126 -0.76 -8.67 2.83
CA ALA A 126 -1.61 -8.07 3.84
C ALA A 126 -1.06 -6.72 4.34
N GLY A 127 0.26 -6.62 4.57
CA GLY A 127 0.94 -5.41 5.02
C GLY A 127 0.84 -4.26 4.01
N VAL A 128 1.00 -4.55 2.71
CA VAL A 128 0.84 -3.56 1.62
C VAL A 128 -0.60 -3.05 1.56
N LEU A 129 -1.59 -3.95 1.60
CA LEU A 129 -3.00 -3.58 1.56
C LEU A 129 -3.40 -2.69 2.74
N LEU A 130 -2.95 -3.03 3.96
CA LEU A 130 -3.20 -2.22 5.15
C LEU A 130 -2.56 -0.83 5.05
N THR A 131 -1.33 -0.76 4.56
CA THR A 131 -0.63 0.51 4.32
C THR A 131 -1.40 1.40 3.34
N LEU A 132 -1.88 0.84 2.23
CA LEU A 132 -2.66 1.56 1.22
C LEU A 132 -3.98 2.09 1.80
N VAL A 133 -4.75 1.25 2.49
CA VAL A 133 -6.03 1.63 3.12
C VAL A 133 -5.81 2.72 4.17
N GLY A 134 -4.77 2.58 5.00
CA GLY A 134 -4.40 3.57 6.01
C GLY A 134 -4.01 4.92 5.40
N ALA A 135 -3.20 4.91 4.34
CA ALA A 135 -2.76 6.12 3.64
C ALA A 135 -3.92 6.83 2.93
N MET A 136 -4.74 6.09 2.18
CA MET A 136 -5.91 6.65 1.50
C MET A 136 -6.93 7.20 2.49
N GLY A 137 -7.26 6.44 3.54
CA GLY A 137 -8.19 6.89 4.58
C GLY A 137 -7.70 8.11 5.36
N GLY A 138 -6.40 8.17 5.66
CA GLY A 138 -5.76 9.34 6.26
C GLY A 138 -5.81 10.58 5.38
N THR A 139 -5.56 10.41 4.07
CA THR A 139 -5.57 11.51 3.08
C THR A 139 -6.97 12.05 2.84
N VAL A 140 -7.98 11.19 2.72
CA VAL A 140 -9.38 11.61 2.59
C VAL A 140 -9.86 12.33 3.86
N ARG A 141 -9.50 11.82 5.04
CA ARG A 141 -9.87 12.45 6.31
C ARG A 141 -9.18 13.80 6.53
N SER A 142 -7.92 13.96 6.09
CA SER A 142 -7.23 15.25 6.19
C SER A 142 -7.80 16.26 5.19
N ALA A 143 -8.07 15.84 3.96
CA ALA A 143 -8.67 16.66 2.90
C ALA A 143 -10.08 17.15 3.25
N THR A 144 -10.93 16.30 3.81
CA THR A 144 -12.28 16.69 4.27
C THR A 144 -12.21 17.69 5.43
N ARG A 145 -11.25 17.51 6.34
CA ARG A 145 -11.06 18.43 7.49
C ARG A 145 -10.52 19.79 7.05
N THR A 146 -9.56 19.84 6.13
CA THR A 146 -9.01 21.11 5.60
C THR A 146 -10.02 21.82 4.71
N SER A 147 -10.82 21.09 3.93
CA SER A 147 -11.91 21.65 3.13
C SER A 147 -12.98 22.29 4.01
N GLY A 148 -13.38 21.63 5.11
CA GLY A 148 -14.31 22.21 6.08
C GLY A 148 -13.77 23.46 6.79
N VAL A 149 -12.47 23.49 7.11
CA VAL A 149 -11.81 24.68 7.69
C VAL A 149 -11.75 25.83 6.69
N ARG A 150 -11.38 25.58 5.43
CA ARG A 150 -11.34 26.59 4.37
C ARG A 150 -12.72 27.19 4.09
N ALA A 151 -13.75 26.36 4.01
CA ALA A 151 -15.14 26.81 3.85
C ALA A 151 -15.59 27.70 5.02
N GLY A 152 -15.24 27.32 6.26
CA GLY A 152 -15.54 28.13 7.45
C GLY A 152 -14.83 29.49 7.49
N VAL A 153 -13.58 29.56 7.01
CA VAL A 153 -12.82 30.82 6.92
C VAL A 153 -13.41 31.74 5.84
N LEU A 154 -13.71 31.19 4.65
CA LEU A 154 -14.36 31.92 3.56
C LEU A 154 -15.69 32.55 4.00
N HIS A 155 -16.54 31.76 4.65
CA HIS A 155 -17.84 32.23 5.09
C HIS A 155 -17.75 33.30 6.20
N ARG A 156 -16.69 33.28 7.03
CA ARG A 156 -16.44 34.34 8.02
C ARG A 156 -15.99 35.64 7.34
N ALA A 157 -15.10 35.57 6.35
CA ALA A 157 -14.63 36.74 5.61
C ALA A 157 -15.78 37.43 4.86
N GLU A 158 -16.68 36.66 4.24
CA GLU A 158 -17.88 37.18 3.58
C GLU A 158 -18.78 37.97 4.54
N ARG A 159 -19.03 37.45 5.75
CA ARG A 159 -19.81 38.17 6.77
C ARG A 159 -19.16 39.48 7.21
N ASP A 160 -17.83 39.53 7.29
CA ASP A 160 -17.11 40.75 7.66
C ASP A 160 -17.20 41.81 6.55
N VAL A 161 -17.18 41.40 5.28
CA VAL A 161 -17.39 42.30 4.14
C VAL A 161 -18.81 42.87 4.16
N LEU A 162 -19.83 42.02 4.35
CA LEU A 162 -21.22 42.47 4.45
C LEU A 162 -21.42 43.46 5.60
N ARG A 163 -20.85 43.18 6.78
CA ARG A 163 -20.90 44.11 7.93
C ARG A 163 -20.21 45.44 7.65
N ARG A 164 -19.09 45.45 6.92
CA ARG A 164 -18.43 46.69 6.51
C ARG A 164 -19.27 47.50 5.53
N ALA A 165 -19.88 46.84 4.55
CA ALA A 165 -20.75 47.49 3.58
C ALA A 165 -21.95 48.16 4.28
N GLU A 166 -22.54 47.49 5.27
CA GLU A 166 -23.67 48.03 6.02
C GLU A 166 -23.28 49.27 6.85
N ARG A 167 -22.13 49.23 7.54
CA ARG A 167 -21.60 50.42 8.25
C ARG A 167 -21.27 51.58 7.32
N LEU A 168 -20.75 51.30 6.13
CA LEU A 168 -20.47 52.34 5.14
C LEU A 168 -21.75 52.99 4.62
N ARG A 169 -22.81 52.20 4.44
CA ARG A 169 -24.13 52.69 4.05
C ARG A 169 -24.72 53.59 5.13
N GLU A 170 -24.71 53.15 6.39
CA GLU A 170 -25.19 53.95 7.53
C GLU A 170 -24.43 55.28 7.65
N ALA A 171 -23.09 55.26 7.49
CA ALA A 171 -22.28 56.47 7.53
C ALA A 171 -22.60 57.43 6.37
N ALA A 172 -22.81 56.90 5.16
CA ALA A 172 -23.19 57.70 3.99
C ALA A 172 -24.56 58.36 4.16
N GLU A 173 -25.55 57.61 4.68
CA GLU A 173 -26.88 58.14 4.99
C GLU A 173 -26.78 59.28 6.02
N GLN A 174 -25.98 59.12 7.07
CA GLN A 174 -25.78 60.17 8.07
C GLN A 174 -25.13 61.44 7.51
N VAL A 175 -24.07 61.30 6.70
CA VAL A 175 -23.40 62.43 6.06
C VAL A 175 -24.34 63.18 5.12
N SER A 176 -25.18 62.47 4.37
CA SER A 176 -26.18 63.09 3.50
C SER A 176 -27.20 63.92 4.29
N GLY A 177 -27.70 63.39 5.41
CA GLY A 177 -28.65 64.10 6.28
C GLY A 177 -28.04 65.28 7.03
N ASP A 178 -26.75 65.22 7.37
CA ASP A 178 -26.02 66.35 7.95
C ASP A 178 -25.76 67.44 6.91
N HIS A 179 -25.42 67.07 5.67
CA HIS A 179 -25.26 68.01 4.57
C HIS A 179 -26.56 68.76 4.27
N GLU A 180 -27.70 68.07 4.16
CA GLU A 180 -29.00 68.71 3.95
C GLU A 180 -29.36 69.69 5.07
N ARG A 181 -29.09 69.32 6.34
CA ARG A 181 -29.31 70.21 7.49
C ARG A 181 -28.42 71.44 7.44
N ALA A 182 -27.14 71.28 7.10
CA ALA A 182 -26.21 72.39 6.97
C ALA A 182 -26.63 73.35 5.85
N VAL A 183 -27.00 72.83 4.67
CA VAL A 183 -27.49 73.64 3.55
C VAL A 183 -28.75 74.40 3.92
N ARG A 184 -29.69 73.75 4.62
CA ARG A 184 -30.91 74.40 5.10
C ARG A 184 -30.59 75.53 6.08
N ALA A 185 -29.73 75.28 7.07
CA ALA A 185 -29.33 76.29 8.04
C ALA A 185 -28.67 77.52 7.38
N VAL A 186 -27.80 77.32 6.38
CA VAL A 186 -27.19 78.42 5.60
C VAL A 186 -28.25 79.19 4.83
N ARG A 187 -29.19 78.50 4.18
CA ARG A 187 -30.27 79.14 3.42
C ARG A 187 -31.16 79.99 4.33
N ASP A 188 -31.57 79.43 5.47
CA ASP A 188 -32.42 80.12 6.45
C ASP A 188 -31.71 81.35 7.04
N ALA A 189 -30.41 81.25 7.30
CA ALA A 189 -29.59 82.37 7.78
C ALA A 189 -29.37 83.47 6.73
N TRP A 190 -29.31 83.10 5.44
CA TRP A 190 -29.07 84.05 4.35
C TRP A 190 -30.35 84.74 3.86
N GLU A 191 -31.52 84.13 4.08
CA GLU A 191 -32.81 84.67 3.66
C GLU A 191 -33.12 86.09 4.15
N PRO A 192 -32.90 86.47 5.43
CA PRO A 192 -33.12 87.86 5.86
C PRO A 192 -32.21 88.86 5.15
N LEU A 193 -30.92 88.54 4.99
CA LEU A 193 -29.95 89.39 4.29
C LEU A 193 -30.31 89.57 2.80
N HIS A 194 -30.79 88.50 2.17
CA HIS A 194 -31.24 88.57 0.78
C HIS A 194 -32.50 89.44 0.62
N ARG A 195 -33.47 89.34 1.54
CA ARG A 195 -34.68 90.17 1.54
C ARG A 195 -34.37 91.66 1.73
N GLU A 196 -33.40 92.00 2.58
CA GLU A 196 -32.94 93.37 2.78
C GLU A 196 -32.26 93.92 1.52
N ALA A 197 -31.32 93.18 0.93
CA ALA A 197 -30.62 93.60 -0.28
C ALA A 197 -31.54 93.75 -1.52
N VAL A 198 -32.61 92.94 -1.62
CA VAL A 198 -33.60 93.06 -2.70
C VAL A 198 -34.49 94.29 -2.51
N ARG A 199 -34.85 94.65 -1.27
CA ARG A 199 -35.60 95.89 -0.99
C ARG A 199 -34.82 97.16 -1.32
N GLU A 200 -33.51 97.17 -1.15
CA GLU A 200 -32.67 98.32 -1.48
C GLU A 200 -32.49 98.55 -2.99
N ARG A 201 -32.82 97.56 -3.83
CA ARG A 201 -32.68 97.63 -5.30
C ARG A 201 -33.99 97.90 -6.07
N LEU A 202 -35.13 97.92 -5.39
CA LEU A 202 -36.45 98.24 -5.95
C LEU A 202 -36.84 99.67 -5.56
#